data_AF-A0A0G4F841-F1
#
_entry.id   AF-A0A0G4F841-F1
#
_cell.length_a   1.000
_cell.length_b   1.000
_cell.length_c   1.000
_cell.angle_alpha   90.00
_cell.angle_beta   90.00
_cell.angle_gamma   90.00
#
_symmetry.space_group_name_H-M   'P 1'
#
loop_
_entity.id
_entity.type
_entity.pdbx_description
1 polymer ?
#
loop_
_entity_poly.entity_id
_entity_poly.type
_entity_poly.pdbx_seq_one_letter_code
_entity_poly.pdbx_strand_id
1 'polypeptide(L)'
;MSSNNFSGPLPPSLGNAGKLWGVWLNENSLSGALPSTLSGWKSVQYLYINNNNFSGTLKPLSNLTSLRALWVANNSFEGHLPVGFQTLKNLTEIHAAENRLISFSDYDYIIGFDYSGAGYESLRHLDLSFNHIEWSIDLSIFPNLEYADLSNNLITGFARNGRNTIPQSLKVLHLEHNLLTALPEGFRSMPNLETLHLANNHISQWPKWGSTPSGFCDNDHLTAAASEGNILNVLRSLLNSTYFPLPPDWGSLTHLDVSNNPIAVDATEFFMPLKWQDNLQVLEASNCELDGLLGCEASFVFDRAALEEEKTILEQASSTSSTIDWWHLFWPMPNLGKISLSDNNITAIDTTETWKAWESSMYHLDLRNNSLRRVTSYPDLFESIDNLKLAQNPDLKREQTAACISLTAIEKCQDLRRDLNLTHKNFSWCPDKETYELRPLVPDPLGYSARRSDNGEERFECTEFCAAWNQVEVDYTFDSDALCRCLPGYEGTGINCTMCPAGTYSNRQVGTQTCKQCPDDAGSHEGSAACYCRLGYERGNEPCEPCTAGSVGVRMGGDGSESLETWTCRDCLPGLNCSLPVNYNASVLPSFFQLTVQLQSDGLSHNATREVTT
;
A
#
# COMPACT_ATOMS: atom_id res chain seq x y z
N MET A 1 1.02 5.33 -46.29
CA MET A 1 0.58 6.75 -46.29
C MET A 1 0.21 7.17 -44.87
N SER A 2 0.91 6.64 -43.87
CA SER A 2 0.67 6.95 -42.46
C SER A 2 1.27 8.30 -42.09
N SER A 3 0.79 8.91 -41.01
CA SER A 3 1.41 10.09 -40.37
C SER A 3 1.56 11.27 -41.34
N ASN A 4 0.45 11.65 -41.98
CA ASN A 4 0.36 12.78 -42.91
C ASN A 4 -0.83 13.68 -42.53
N ASN A 5 -1.07 14.75 -43.29
CA ASN A 5 -2.22 15.64 -43.11
C ASN A 5 -3.34 15.39 -44.14
N PHE A 6 -3.51 14.14 -44.60
CA PHE A 6 -4.62 13.84 -45.50
C PHE A 6 -5.95 14.04 -44.78
N SER A 7 -6.92 14.64 -45.47
CA SER A 7 -8.22 14.98 -44.89
C SER A 7 -9.35 14.77 -45.88
N GLY A 8 -10.58 14.77 -45.36
CA GLY A 8 -11.78 14.46 -46.12
C GLY A 8 -12.02 12.95 -46.29
N PRO A 9 -13.08 12.58 -47.02
CA PRO A 9 -13.48 11.18 -47.18
C PRO A 9 -12.59 10.40 -48.14
N LEU A 10 -12.53 9.07 -47.92
CA LEU A 10 -11.91 8.18 -48.88
C LEU A 10 -12.69 8.19 -50.19
N PRO A 11 -12.03 8.41 -51.34
CA PRO A 11 -12.72 8.44 -52.62
C PRO A 11 -13.23 7.05 -52.99
N PRO A 12 -14.49 6.89 -53.45
CA PRO A 12 -15.03 5.58 -53.82
C PRO A 12 -14.21 4.85 -54.90
N SER A 13 -13.49 5.58 -55.76
CA SER A 13 -12.61 5.02 -56.77
C SER A 13 -11.46 4.18 -56.20
N LEU A 14 -11.08 4.37 -54.93
CA LEU A 14 -10.02 3.60 -54.27
C LEU A 14 -10.41 2.11 -54.14
N GLY A 15 -11.71 1.81 -54.09
CA GLY A 15 -12.23 0.44 -54.09
C GLY A 15 -11.86 -0.39 -55.33
N ASN A 16 -11.48 0.27 -56.44
CA ASN A 16 -11.05 -0.41 -57.67
C ASN A 16 -9.63 -0.99 -57.57
N ALA A 17 -8.88 -0.66 -56.52
CA ALA A 17 -7.51 -1.13 -56.30
C ALA A 17 -7.47 -2.57 -55.74
N GLY A 18 -8.10 -3.53 -56.43
CA GLY A 18 -8.29 -4.90 -55.94
C GLY A 18 -7.01 -5.75 -55.79
N LYS A 19 -5.85 -5.23 -56.22
CA LYS A 19 -4.54 -5.90 -56.07
C LYS A 19 -3.76 -5.42 -54.84
N LEU A 20 -4.29 -4.49 -54.06
CA LEU A 20 -3.64 -4.03 -52.83
C LEU A 20 -3.50 -5.19 -51.85
N TRP A 21 -2.33 -5.27 -51.20
CA TRP A 21 -2.01 -6.29 -50.21
C TRP A 21 -1.98 -5.70 -48.78
N GLY A 22 -1.48 -4.48 -48.61
CA GLY A 22 -1.47 -3.77 -47.34
C GLY A 22 -1.84 -2.30 -47.55
N VAL A 23 -2.61 -1.75 -46.62
CA VAL A 23 -3.12 -0.38 -46.67
C VAL A 23 -2.85 0.30 -45.33
N TRP A 24 -1.95 1.29 -45.33
CA TRP A 24 -1.60 2.10 -44.17
C TRP A 24 -1.99 3.56 -44.39
N LEU A 25 -3.11 3.96 -43.77
CA LEU A 25 -3.68 5.30 -43.78
C LEU A 25 -3.81 5.88 -42.36
N ASN A 26 -3.22 5.21 -41.36
CA ASN A 26 -3.27 5.61 -39.96
C ASN A 26 -2.61 6.97 -39.72
N GLU A 27 -3.00 7.64 -38.63
CA GLU A 27 -2.46 8.95 -38.22
C GLU A 27 -2.60 10.01 -39.34
N ASN A 28 -3.85 10.28 -39.70
CA ASN A 28 -4.21 11.36 -40.63
C ASN A 28 -5.46 12.08 -40.09
N SER A 29 -6.06 12.95 -40.89
CA SER A 29 -7.33 13.63 -40.60
C SER A 29 -8.44 13.19 -41.57
N LEU A 30 -8.36 11.96 -42.10
CA LEU A 30 -9.37 11.40 -43.00
C LEU A 30 -10.69 11.24 -42.25
N SER A 31 -11.80 11.47 -42.93
CA SER A 31 -13.10 11.60 -42.28
C SER A 31 -14.27 10.99 -43.05
N GLY A 32 -15.46 10.99 -42.46
CA GLY A 32 -16.67 10.46 -43.10
C GLY A 32 -16.73 8.94 -43.14
N ALA A 33 -17.75 8.40 -43.80
CA ALA A 33 -17.98 6.95 -43.84
C ALA A 33 -17.06 6.22 -44.82
N LEU A 34 -16.70 4.98 -44.48
CA LEU A 34 -16.00 4.10 -45.41
C LEU A 34 -16.87 3.84 -46.65
N PRO A 35 -16.36 4.04 -47.88
CA PRO A 35 -17.16 3.81 -49.08
C PRO A 35 -17.42 2.31 -49.29
N SER A 36 -18.64 1.94 -49.69
CA SER A 36 -19.02 0.54 -49.92
C SER A 36 -18.18 -0.16 -50.99
N THR A 37 -17.53 0.60 -51.87
CA THR A 37 -16.61 0.11 -52.89
C THR A 37 -15.34 -0.52 -52.31
N LEU A 38 -15.00 -0.27 -51.03
CA LEU A 38 -13.86 -0.94 -50.37
C LEU A 38 -14.03 -2.46 -50.28
N SER A 39 -15.24 -2.98 -50.44
CA SER A 39 -15.51 -4.42 -50.60
C SER A 39 -14.77 -5.06 -51.79
N GLY A 40 -14.22 -4.26 -52.72
CA GLY A 40 -13.34 -4.71 -53.81
C GLY A 40 -11.91 -5.08 -53.38
N TRP A 41 -11.48 -4.73 -52.17
CA TRP A 41 -10.12 -4.99 -51.64
C TRP A 41 -9.88 -6.44 -51.19
N LYS A 42 -10.26 -7.41 -52.03
CA LYS A 42 -10.23 -8.83 -51.68
C LYS A 42 -8.84 -9.39 -51.38
N SER A 43 -7.77 -8.74 -51.85
CA SER A 43 -6.38 -9.15 -51.62
C SER A 43 -5.71 -8.49 -50.41
N VAL A 44 -6.37 -7.53 -49.75
CA VAL A 44 -5.79 -6.84 -48.60
C VAL A 44 -5.71 -7.78 -47.41
N GLN A 45 -4.52 -7.84 -46.81
CA GLN A 45 -4.19 -8.63 -45.62
C GLN A 45 -4.05 -7.75 -44.38
N TYR A 46 -3.56 -6.52 -44.54
CA TYR A 46 -3.34 -5.58 -43.44
C TYR A 46 -4.03 -4.26 -43.77
N LEU A 47 -4.98 -3.83 -42.92
CA LEU A 47 -5.70 -2.58 -43.08
C LEU A 47 -5.58 -1.73 -41.81
N TYR A 48 -4.72 -0.71 -41.85
CA TYR A 48 -4.51 0.21 -40.74
C TYR A 48 -5.05 1.59 -41.12
N ILE A 49 -6.15 1.97 -40.49
CA ILE A 49 -6.84 3.26 -40.67
C ILE A 49 -7.11 3.95 -39.32
N ASN A 50 -6.49 3.45 -38.25
CA ASN A 50 -6.57 3.99 -36.89
C ASN A 50 -6.04 5.44 -36.79
N ASN A 51 -6.39 6.16 -35.73
CA ASN A 51 -6.02 7.56 -35.52
C ASN A 51 -6.44 8.46 -36.70
N ASN A 52 -7.73 8.48 -36.98
CA ASN A 52 -8.38 9.31 -38.00
C ASN A 52 -9.73 9.81 -37.46
N ASN A 53 -10.56 10.40 -38.32
CA ASN A 53 -11.90 10.89 -37.98
C ASN A 53 -12.99 10.17 -38.80
N PHE A 54 -12.79 8.88 -39.12
CA PHE A 54 -13.78 8.08 -39.86
C PHE A 54 -15.03 7.85 -39.03
N SER A 55 -16.20 7.81 -39.68
CA SER A 55 -17.50 7.63 -39.04
C SER A 55 -18.33 6.52 -39.71
N GLY A 56 -19.54 6.26 -39.20
CA GLY A 56 -20.43 5.23 -39.74
C GLY A 56 -19.98 3.81 -39.36
N THR A 57 -20.41 2.81 -40.13
CA THR A 57 -20.21 1.38 -39.78
C THR A 57 -19.00 0.75 -40.45
N LEU A 58 -18.49 -0.35 -39.88
CA LEU A 58 -17.43 -1.18 -40.46
C LEU A 58 -17.91 -2.10 -41.59
N LYS A 59 -19.21 -2.08 -41.93
CA LYS A 59 -19.84 -2.96 -42.92
C LYS A 59 -19.12 -3.02 -44.29
N PRO A 60 -18.57 -1.93 -44.85
CA PRO A 60 -17.83 -1.98 -46.11
C PRO A 60 -16.63 -2.94 -46.14
N LEU A 61 -16.11 -3.32 -44.97
CA LEU A 61 -14.96 -4.22 -44.82
C LEU A 61 -15.35 -5.71 -44.80
N SER A 62 -16.65 -6.02 -44.84
CA SER A 62 -17.21 -7.38 -44.65
C SER A 62 -16.73 -8.43 -45.67
N ASN A 63 -16.15 -8.02 -46.80
CA ASN A 63 -15.78 -8.92 -47.90
C ASN A 63 -14.28 -8.92 -48.21
N LEU A 64 -13.45 -8.45 -47.28
CA LEU A 64 -11.99 -8.47 -47.41
C LEU A 64 -11.47 -9.87 -47.05
N THR A 65 -11.75 -10.85 -47.91
CA THR A 65 -11.55 -12.29 -47.63
C THR A 65 -10.09 -12.70 -47.33
N SER A 66 -9.11 -11.85 -47.66
CA SER A 66 -7.70 -12.09 -47.33
C SER A 66 -7.23 -11.40 -46.04
N LEU A 67 -8.10 -10.63 -45.38
CA LEU A 67 -7.74 -9.79 -44.24
C LEU A 67 -7.22 -10.66 -43.08
N ARG A 68 -6.13 -10.20 -42.47
CA ARG A 68 -5.44 -10.83 -41.34
C ARG A 68 -5.48 -9.96 -40.09
N ALA A 69 -5.19 -8.66 -40.26
CA ALA A 69 -5.23 -7.70 -39.17
C ALA A 69 -5.97 -6.43 -39.59
N LEU A 70 -6.86 -5.98 -38.71
CA LEU A 70 -7.68 -4.78 -38.89
C LEU A 70 -7.44 -3.80 -37.74
N TRP A 71 -6.88 -2.63 -38.03
CA TRP A 71 -6.66 -1.57 -37.05
C TRP A 71 -7.49 -0.35 -37.42
N VAL A 72 -8.52 -0.09 -36.62
CA VAL A 72 -9.50 1.00 -36.79
C VAL A 72 -9.65 1.86 -35.54
N ALA A 73 -8.81 1.62 -34.53
CA ALA A 73 -8.85 2.31 -33.25
C ALA A 73 -8.76 3.85 -33.37
N ASN A 74 -9.28 4.57 -32.38
CA ASN A 74 -9.29 6.03 -32.32
C ASN A 74 -9.89 6.66 -33.59
N ASN A 75 -11.18 6.43 -33.75
CA ASN A 75 -12.03 6.96 -34.81
C ASN A 75 -13.43 7.22 -34.23
N SER A 76 -14.42 7.36 -35.10
CA SER A 76 -15.81 7.63 -34.77
C SER A 76 -16.75 6.54 -35.33
N PHE A 77 -16.26 5.31 -35.47
CA PHE A 77 -17.05 4.17 -35.96
C PHE A 77 -18.16 3.80 -34.98
N GLU A 78 -19.33 3.45 -35.51
CA GLU A 78 -20.54 3.14 -34.75
C GLU A 78 -21.18 1.82 -35.24
N GLY A 79 -22.14 1.32 -34.45
CA GLY A 79 -22.81 0.04 -34.70
C GLY A 79 -22.02 -1.15 -34.16
N HIS A 80 -22.38 -2.35 -34.62
CA HIS A 80 -21.75 -3.61 -34.17
C HIS A 80 -20.62 -4.05 -35.12
N LEU A 81 -19.80 -5.01 -34.68
CA LEU A 81 -18.88 -5.70 -35.58
C LEU A 81 -19.67 -6.40 -36.72
N PRO A 82 -19.32 -6.23 -38.01
CA PRO A 82 -20.13 -6.75 -39.11
C PRO A 82 -20.23 -8.27 -39.13
N VAL A 83 -21.44 -8.82 -39.34
CA VAL A 83 -21.66 -10.27 -39.50
C VAL A 83 -20.76 -10.90 -40.56
N GLY A 84 -20.44 -10.17 -41.62
CA GLY A 84 -19.53 -10.67 -42.66
C GLY A 84 -18.11 -11.00 -42.17
N PHE A 85 -17.67 -10.42 -41.04
CA PHE A 85 -16.36 -10.73 -40.46
C PHE A 85 -16.25 -12.18 -40.00
N GLN A 86 -17.37 -12.82 -39.66
CA GLN A 86 -17.44 -14.24 -39.34
C GLN A 86 -16.94 -15.13 -40.49
N THR A 87 -17.04 -14.68 -41.73
CA THR A 87 -16.59 -15.44 -42.90
C THR A 87 -15.11 -15.24 -43.24
N LEU A 88 -14.43 -14.32 -42.56
CA LEU A 88 -13.05 -13.93 -42.85
C LEU A 88 -12.04 -14.89 -42.19
N LYS A 89 -11.85 -16.04 -42.81
CA LYS A 89 -11.04 -17.17 -42.28
C LYS A 89 -9.59 -16.85 -41.92
N ASN A 90 -9.05 -15.73 -42.37
CA ASN A 90 -7.67 -15.32 -42.10
C ASN A 90 -7.56 -14.22 -41.04
N LEU A 91 -8.69 -13.63 -40.59
CA LEU A 91 -8.71 -12.49 -39.68
C LEU A 91 -8.39 -12.96 -38.26
N THR A 92 -7.21 -12.63 -37.76
CA THR A 92 -6.73 -13.05 -36.43
C THR A 92 -6.82 -11.93 -35.40
N GLU A 93 -6.80 -10.67 -35.84
CA GLU A 93 -6.66 -9.51 -34.95
C GLU A 93 -7.61 -8.37 -35.38
N ILE A 94 -8.39 -7.86 -34.43
CA ILE A 94 -9.19 -6.65 -34.58
C ILE A 94 -8.83 -5.70 -33.44
N HIS A 95 -8.32 -4.51 -33.80
CA HIS A 95 -8.08 -3.41 -32.87
C HIS A 95 -9.02 -2.26 -33.22
N ALA A 96 -10.07 -2.10 -32.41
CA ALA A 96 -11.13 -1.11 -32.62
C ALA A 96 -11.43 -0.30 -31.35
N ALA A 97 -10.43 -0.17 -30.47
CA ALA A 97 -10.47 0.69 -29.31
C ALA A 97 -10.86 2.15 -29.66
N GLU A 98 -11.36 2.90 -28.68
CA GLU A 98 -11.63 4.35 -28.82
C GLU A 98 -12.53 4.65 -30.04
N ASN A 99 -13.71 4.05 -30.04
CA ASN A 99 -14.75 4.27 -31.05
C ASN A 99 -16.12 4.39 -30.34
N ARG A 100 -17.21 4.30 -31.10
CA ARG A 100 -18.59 4.29 -30.59
C ARG A 100 -19.31 2.98 -30.92
N LEU A 101 -18.56 1.87 -30.91
CA LEU A 101 -19.11 0.55 -31.20
C LEU A 101 -20.03 0.11 -30.06
N ILE A 102 -21.07 -0.62 -30.42
CA ILE A 102 -22.07 -1.17 -29.49
C ILE A 102 -22.08 -2.69 -29.56
N SER A 103 -22.66 -3.31 -28.53
CA SER A 103 -22.84 -4.77 -28.49
C SER A 103 -23.80 -5.26 -29.58
N PHE A 104 -23.71 -6.56 -29.90
CA PHE A 104 -24.78 -7.26 -30.61
C PHE A 104 -25.99 -7.32 -29.68
N SER A 105 -26.99 -6.46 -29.88
CA SER A 105 -28.18 -6.47 -29.02
C SER A 105 -28.90 -7.82 -29.13
N ASP A 106 -29.29 -8.42 -28.00
CA ASP A 106 -30.21 -9.59 -27.95
C ASP A 106 -31.50 -9.36 -28.78
N TYR A 107 -31.88 -8.11 -29.02
CA TYR A 107 -33.02 -7.72 -29.84
C TYR A 107 -32.90 -8.04 -31.33
N ASP A 108 -31.70 -8.35 -31.83
CA ASP A 108 -31.51 -8.77 -33.23
C ASP A 108 -31.97 -10.22 -33.48
N TYR A 109 -32.43 -10.92 -32.45
CA TYR A 109 -33.15 -12.20 -32.57
C TYR A 109 -34.44 -12.10 -33.43
N ILE A 110 -34.97 -10.89 -33.63
CA ILE A 110 -36.19 -10.67 -34.43
C ILE A 110 -35.95 -10.83 -35.95
N ILE A 111 -34.69 -10.87 -36.41
CA ILE A 111 -34.36 -11.02 -37.84
C ILE A 111 -33.69 -12.35 -38.20
N GLY A 112 -34.06 -13.47 -37.58
CA GLY A 112 -33.80 -14.82 -38.13
C GLY A 112 -32.33 -15.20 -38.41
N PHE A 113 -31.38 -14.38 -37.97
CA PHE A 113 -29.97 -14.72 -37.91
C PHE A 113 -29.74 -15.40 -36.58
N ASP A 114 -29.46 -16.69 -36.65
CA ASP A 114 -29.03 -17.46 -35.50
C ASP A 114 -27.63 -17.00 -35.11
N TYR A 115 -27.54 -16.00 -34.24
CA TYR A 115 -26.28 -15.54 -33.65
C TYR A 115 -25.75 -16.51 -32.57
N SER A 116 -26.43 -17.63 -32.31
CA SER A 116 -26.06 -18.60 -31.27
C SER A 116 -24.97 -19.61 -31.70
N GLY A 117 -24.20 -19.28 -32.74
CA GLY A 117 -23.13 -20.11 -33.28
C GLY A 117 -21.77 -19.41 -33.36
N ALA A 118 -20.71 -20.23 -33.42
CA ALA A 118 -19.35 -19.78 -33.70
C ALA A 118 -19.30 -19.01 -35.03
N GLY A 119 -18.96 -17.72 -34.97
CA GLY A 119 -18.86 -16.87 -36.15
C GLY A 119 -17.42 -16.53 -36.49
N TYR A 120 -16.65 -16.04 -35.51
CA TYR A 120 -15.32 -15.49 -35.70
C TYR A 120 -14.22 -16.54 -35.40
N GLU A 121 -14.27 -17.68 -36.11
CA GLU A 121 -13.42 -18.85 -35.80
C GLU A 121 -11.90 -18.57 -35.84
N SER A 122 -11.45 -17.67 -36.72
CA SER A 122 -10.04 -17.34 -36.89
C SER A 122 -9.53 -16.27 -35.92
N LEU A 123 -10.43 -15.56 -35.22
CA LEU A 123 -10.04 -14.46 -34.36
C LEU A 123 -9.31 -14.99 -33.12
N ARG A 124 -8.25 -14.30 -32.72
CA ARG A 124 -7.40 -14.60 -31.55
C ARG A 124 -7.26 -13.40 -30.63
N HIS A 125 -7.20 -12.20 -31.20
CA HIS A 125 -7.03 -10.95 -30.47
C HIS A 125 -8.15 -9.98 -30.81
N LEU A 126 -8.85 -9.50 -29.79
CA LEU A 126 -9.92 -8.53 -29.92
C LEU A 126 -9.73 -7.41 -28.91
N ASP A 127 -9.57 -6.19 -29.41
CA ASP A 127 -9.55 -4.99 -28.59
C ASP A 127 -10.72 -4.09 -28.98
N LEU A 128 -11.67 -3.97 -28.06
CA LEU A 128 -12.85 -3.12 -28.11
C LEU A 128 -12.90 -2.16 -26.92
N SER A 129 -11.76 -1.86 -26.31
CA SER A 129 -11.67 -0.94 -25.18
C SER A 129 -12.21 0.45 -25.56
N PHE A 130 -12.70 1.23 -24.59
CA PHE A 130 -13.18 2.60 -24.84
C PHE A 130 -14.24 2.68 -25.95
N ASN A 131 -15.33 1.92 -25.80
CA ASN A 131 -16.48 1.91 -26.71
C ASN A 131 -17.80 2.10 -25.92
N HIS A 132 -18.93 1.78 -26.53
CA HIS A 132 -20.27 1.85 -25.93
C HIS A 132 -20.92 0.46 -25.88
N ILE A 133 -20.14 -0.57 -25.53
CA ILE A 133 -20.64 -1.94 -25.41
C ILE A 133 -21.44 -2.03 -24.11
N GLU A 134 -22.75 -2.17 -24.24
CA GLU A 134 -23.71 -2.26 -23.14
C GLU A 134 -24.20 -3.70 -22.92
N TRP A 135 -24.80 -3.91 -21.74
CA TRP A 135 -25.52 -5.13 -21.34
C TRP A 135 -24.64 -6.37 -21.19
N SER A 136 -25.28 -7.54 -21.30
CA SER A 136 -24.63 -8.84 -21.23
C SER A 136 -23.99 -9.20 -22.55
N ILE A 137 -22.68 -9.48 -22.56
CA ILE A 137 -21.93 -9.89 -23.76
C ILE A 137 -21.89 -11.41 -23.92
N ASP A 138 -21.95 -11.90 -25.17
CA ASP A 138 -21.73 -13.31 -25.52
C ASP A 138 -20.41 -13.47 -26.28
N LEU A 139 -19.40 -14.06 -25.63
CA LEU A 139 -18.10 -14.33 -26.25
C LEU A 139 -18.05 -15.68 -26.98
N SER A 140 -19.12 -16.48 -26.99
CA SER A 140 -19.16 -17.77 -27.72
C SER A 140 -19.04 -17.59 -29.22
N ILE A 141 -19.37 -16.39 -29.71
CA ILE A 141 -19.20 -16.01 -31.12
C ILE A 141 -17.71 -15.97 -31.54
N PHE A 142 -16.79 -15.88 -30.57
CA PHE A 142 -15.33 -15.90 -30.75
C PHE A 142 -14.72 -17.16 -30.10
N PRO A 143 -14.94 -18.36 -30.67
CA PRO A 143 -14.65 -19.64 -30.00
C PRO A 143 -13.16 -19.89 -29.68
N ASN A 144 -12.26 -19.21 -30.39
CA ASN A 144 -10.81 -19.39 -30.28
C ASN A 144 -10.09 -18.13 -29.76
N LEU A 145 -10.83 -17.21 -29.12
CA LEU A 145 -10.26 -15.95 -28.64
C LEU A 145 -9.24 -16.21 -27.52
N GLU A 146 -8.05 -15.66 -27.66
CA GLU A 146 -6.95 -15.79 -26.68
C GLU A 146 -6.77 -14.51 -25.87
N TYR A 147 -7.06 -13.36 -26.45
CA TYR A 147 -6.97 -12.04 -25.81
C TYR A 147 -8.22 -11.23 -26.10
N ALA A 148 -8.81 -10.66 -25.05
CA ALA A 148 -9.92 -9.73 -25.15
C ALA A 148 -9.67 -8.51 -24.26
N ASP A 149 -9.65 -7.33 -24.86
CA ASP A 149 -9.77 -6.06 -24.13
C ASP A 149 -11.16 -5.46 -24.35
N LEU A 150 -11.94 -5.45 -23.27
CA LEU A 150 -13.29 -4.92 -23.20
C LEU A 150 -13.39 -3.82 -22.13
N SER A 151 -12.26 -3.29 -21.68
CA SER A 151 -12.20 -2.24 -20.65
C SER A 151 -12.88 -0.95 -21.13
N ASN A 152 -13.28 -0.09 -20.19
CA ASN A 152 -13.87 1.22 -20.50
C ASN A 152 -15.10 1.11 -21.42
N ASN A 153 -16.06 0.29 -21.00
CA ASN A 153 -17.34 0.08 -21.67
C ASN A 153 -18.48 0.16 -20.63
N LEU A 154 -19.68 -0.32 -20.99
CA LEU A 154 -20.88 -0.30 -20.15
C LEU A 154 -21.41 -1.73 -19.90
N ILE A 155 -20.50 -2.72 -19.87
CA ILE A 155 -20.85 -4.12 -19.76
C ILE A 155 -21.36 -4.40 -18.35
N THR A 156 -22.58 -4.94 -18.25
CA THR A 156 -23.22 -5.27 -16.97
C THR A 156 -23.13 -6.76 -16.62
N GLY A 157 -22.74 -7.61 -17.57
CA GLY A 157 -22.62 -9.04 -17.34
C GLY A 157 -22.27 -9.84 -18.60
N PHE A 158 -22.52 -11.14 -18.54
CA PHE A 158 -22.30 -12.08 -19.64
C PHE A 158 -23.58 -12.85 -19.95
N ALA A 159 -23.81 -13.14 -21.22
CA ALA A 159 -24.92 -13.98 -21.66
C ALA A 159 -24.87 -15.32 -20.91
N ARG A 160 -26.03 -15.79 -20.46
CA ARG A 160 -26.18 -17.03 -19.65
C ARG A 160 -25.28 -17.06 -18.41
N ASN A 161 -24.99 -15.90 -17.83
CA ASN A 161 -24.08 -15.75 -16.70
C ASN A 161 -22.69 -16.36 -16.98
N GLY A 162 -22.19 -16.23 -18.20
CA GLY A 162 -20.88 -16.75 -18.62
C GLY A 162 -20.86 -18.26 -18.95
N ARG A 163 -21.90 -19.02 -18.62
CA ARG A 163 -21.89 -20.49 -18.78
C ARG A 163 -21.88 -20.87 -20.26
N ASN A 164 -20.80 -21.53 -20.69
CA ASN A 164 -20.54 -21.90 -22.08
C ASN A 164 -20.48 -20.71 -23.06
N THR A 165 -20.40 -19.48 -22.56
CA THR A 165 -20.32 -18.26 -23.38
C THR A 165 -18.93 -17.63 -23.37
N ILE A 166 -18.01 -18.12 -22.55
CA ILE A 166 -16.64 -17.65 -22.47
C ILE A 166 -15.71 -18.72 -23.07
N PRO A 167 -14.91 -18.39 -24.08
CA PRO A 167 -14.06 -19.37 -24.75
C PRO A 167 -12.95 -19.88 -23.83
N GLN A 168 -12.76 -21.20 -23.80
CA GLN A 168 -11.74 -21.85 -22.96
C GLN A 168 -10.31 -21.56 -23.42
N SER A 169 -10.12 -20.99 -24.62
CA SER A 169 -8.83 -20.57 -25.18
C SER A 169 -8.33 -19.23 -24.63
N LEU A 170 -9.18 -18.50 -23.90
CA LEU A 170 -8.89 -17.15 -23.41
C LEU A 170 -7.78 -17.18 -22.35
N LYS A 171 -6.75 -16.36 -22.56
CA LYS A 171 -5.59 -16.19 -21.68
C LYS A 171 -5.61 -14.86 -20.96
N VAL A 172 -6.06 -13.80 -21.62
CA VAL A 172 -6.10 -12.44 -21.07
C VAL A 172 -7.48 -11.84 -21.29
N LEU A 173 -8.05 -11.29 -20.21
CA LEU A 173 -9.33 -10.61 -20.23
C LEU A 173 -9.26 -9.32 -19.42
N HIS A 174 -9.37 -8.19 -20.11
CA HIS A 174 -9.51 -6.86 -19.53
C HIS A 174 -10.99 -6.44 -19.52
N LEU A 175 -11.50 -6.12 -18.34
CA LEU A 175 -12.88 -5.73 -18.06
C LEU A 175 -12.95 -4.52 -17.12
N GLU A 176 -11.84 -3.85 -16.87
CA GLU A 176 -11.74 -2.68 -16.01
C GLU A 176 -12.66 -1.57 -16.50
N HIS A 177 -13.18 -0.74 -15.59
CA HIS A 177 -14.04 0.39 -15.96
C HIS A 177 -15.29 -0.05 -16.75
N ASN A 178 -16.02 -1.00 -16.18
CA ASN A 178 -17.33 -1.47 -16.66
C ASN A 178 -18.36 -1.38 -15.53
N LEU A 179 -19.52 -2.03 -15.71
CA LEU A 179 -20.65 -1.98 -14.78
C LEU A 179 -20.98 -3.37 -14.20
N LEU A 180 -19.99 -4.28 -14.12
CA LEU A 180 -20.19 -5.63 -13.58
C LEU A 180 -20.55 -5.56 -12.11
N THR A 181 -21.58 -6.30 -11.69
CA THR A 181 -22.04 -6.34 -10.28
C THR A 181 -21.65 -7.64 -9.54
N ALA A 182 -21.23 -8.66 -10.29
CA ALA A 182 -20.84 -9.97 -9.79
C ALA A 182 -19.84 -10.62 -10.76
N LEU A 183 -19.02 -11.56 -10.27
CA LEU A 183 -18.31 -12.48 -11.14
C LEU A 183 -19.30 -13.49 -11.74
N PRO A 184 -19.39 -13.62 -13.07
CA PRO A 184 -20.33 -14.55 -13.69
C PRO A 184 -19.95 -16.01 -13.40
N GLU A 185 -20.94 -16.90 -13.30
CA GLU A 185 -20.72 -18.33 -13.03
C GLU A 185 -19.83 -19.03 -14.07
N GLY A 186 -19.79 -18.52 -15.31
CA GLY A 186 -18.87 -18.98 -16.33
C GLY A 186 -17.39 -18.78 -16.00
N PHE A 187 -17.06 -17.79 -15.17
CA PHE A 187 -15.68 -17.57 -14.75
C PHE A 187 -15.17 -18.73 -13.93
N ARG A 188 -16.03 -19.52 -13.28
CA ARG A 188 -15.62 -20.66 -12.45
C ARG A 188 -14.72 -21.68 -13.18
N SER A 189 -14.76 -21.76 -14.50
CA SER A 189 -13.92 -22.68 -15.27
C SER A 189 -13.30 -21.95 -16.46
N MET A 190 -12.08 -21.47 -16.25
CA MET A 190 -11.25 -20.76 -17.23
C MET A 190 -9.80 -21.28 -17.11
N PRO A 191 -9.54 -22.54 -17.50
CA PRO A 191 -8.30 -23.25 -17.17
C PRO A 191 -7.05 -22.65 -17.83
N ASN A 192 -7.22 -21.92 -18.93
CA ASN A 192 -6.11 -21.27 -19.65
C ASN A 192 -6.00 -19.77 -19.35
N LEU A 193 -6.87 -19.20 -18.49
CA LEU A 193 -6.82 -17.77 -18.21
C LEU A 193 -5.62 -17.47 -17.31
N GLU A 194 -4.73 -16.61 -17.79
CA GLU A 194 -3.50 -16.21 -17.13
C GLU A 194 -3.66 -14.87 -16.41
N THR A 195 -4.47 -13.96 -16.98
CA THR A 195 -4.64 -12.58 -16.49
C THR A 195 -6.10 -12.15 -16.55
N LEU A 196 -6.61 -11.64 -15.43
CA LEU A 196 -7.97 -11.13 -15.31
C LEU A 196 -7.96 -9.77 -14.59
N HIS A 197 -8.37 -8.72 -15.30
CA HIS A 197 -8.52 -7.40 -14.71
C HIS A 197 -9.98 -6.96 -14.67
N LEU A 198 -10.46 -6.63 -13.48
CA LEU A 198 -11.84 -6.29 -13.14
C LEU A 198 -11.92 -4.98 -12.34
N ALA A 199 -10.82 -4.24 -12.23
CA ALA A 199 -10.79 -3.03 -11.43
C ALA A 199 -11.80 -1.98 -11.88
N ASN A 200 -12.28 -1.14 -10.95
CA ASN A 200 -13.22 -0.06 -11.25
C ASN A 200 -14.53 -0.58 -11.89
N ASN A 201 -15.15 -1.59 -11.26
CA ASN A 201 -16.49 -2.07 -11.60
C ASN A 201 -17.45 -1.80 -10.42
N HIS A 202 -18.61 -2.43 -10.42
CA HIS A 202 -19.60 -2.36 -9.34
C HIS A 202 -19.77 -3.71 -8.64
N ILE A 203 -18.71 -4.53 -8.59
CA ILE A 203 -18.77 -5.89 -8.05
C ILE A 203 -19.03 -5.81 -6.56
N SER A 204 -20.24 -6.18 -6.16
CA SER A 204 -20.67 -6.24 -4.76
C SER A 204 -21.12 -7.65 -4.36
N GLN A 205 -21.13 -8.59 -5.30
CA GLN A 205 -21.42 -9.99 -5.06
C GLN A 205 -20.18 -10.82 -5.33
N TRP A 206 -19.44 -11.13 -4.26
CA TRP A 206 -18.27 -11.99 -4.33
C TRP A 206 -18.68 -13.47 -4.35
N PRO A 207 -18.04 -14.32 -5.18
CA PRO A 207 -18.39 -15.74 -5.23
C PRO A 207 -17.94 -16.48 -3.97
N LYS A 208 -18.77 -17.43 -3.52
CA LYS A 208 -18.44 -18.35 -2.41
C LYS A 208 -17.79 -19.65 -2.88
N TRP A 209 -17.16 -19.67 -4.06
CA TRP A 209 -16.61 -20.91 -4.62
C TRP A 209 -15.51 -21.49 -3.72
N GLY A 210 -15.51 -22.81 -3.52
CA GLY A 210 -14.49 -23.47 -2.70
C GLY A 210 -14.46 -23.05 -1.22
N SER A 211 -15.53 -22.43 -0.71
CA SER A 211 -15.60 -21.92 0.66
C SER A 211 -15.53 -23.04 1.71
N THR A 212 -14.72 -22.86 2.74
CA THR A 212 -14.69 -23.72 3.94
C THR A 212 -15.69 -23.21 4.99
N PRO A 213 -16.26 -24.08 5.84
CA PRO A 213 -17.14 -23.66 6.94
C PRO A 213 -16.45 -22.72 7.94
N SER A 214 -17.21 -21.86 8.60
CA SER A 214 -16.74 -21.01 9.70
C SER A 214 -16.25 -21.84 10.89
N GLY A 215 -15.19 -21.40 11.57
CA GLY A 215 -14.62 -22.09 12.73
C GLY A 215 -13.85 -23.35 12.35
N PHE A 216 -13.47 -23.47 11.08
CA PHE A 216 -12.66 -24.57 10.58
C PHE A 216 -11.27 -24.60 11.25
N CYS A 217 -10.76 -23.44 11.66
CA CYS A 217 -9.47 -23.34 12.31
C CYS A 217 -9.47 -22.96 13.81
N ASP A 218 -10.61 -22.81 14.47
CA ASP A 218 -10.62 -22.34 15.87
C ASP A 218 -9.79 -23.29 16.76
N ASN A 219 -8.66 -22.80 17.30
CA ASN A 219 -7.67 -23.58 18.06
C ASN A 219 -8.27 -24.26 19.32
N ASP A 220 -9.27 -23.65 19.96
CA ASP A 220 -9.99 -24.24 21.09
C ASP A 220 -10.92 -25.37 20.65
N HIS A 221 -11.35 -25.40 19.39
CA HIS A 221 -12.09 -26.51 18.82
C HIS A 221 -11.19 -27.54 18.16
N LEU A 222 -9.97 -27.25 17.71
CA LEU A 222 -9.08 -28.28 17.13
C LEU A 222 -8.39 -29.15 18.20
N THR A 223 -8.05 -28.56 19.35
CA THR A 223 -7.54 -29.31 20.51
C THR A 223 -8.67 -29.98 21.31
N ALA A 224 -9.87 -29.39 21.40
CA ALA A 224 -11.03 -30.03 22.03
C ALA A 224 -11.78 -31.01 21.09
N ALA A 225 -11.83 -30.82 19.77
CA ALA A 225 -12.47 -31.74 18.81
C ALA A 225 -11.72 -33.07 18.69
N ALA A 226 -10.41 -33.08 18.99
CA ALA A 226 -9.63 -34.31 19.14
C ALA A 226 -10.11 -35.16 20.34
N SER A 227 -10.80 -34.55 21.32
CA SER A 227 -11.33 -35.25 22.50
C SER A 227 -12.82 -35.68 22.38
N GLU A 228 -13.58 -35.19 21.39
CA GLU A 228 -15.04 -35.44 21.31
C GLU A 228 -15.57 -35.82 19.90
N GLY A 229 -14.75 -36.34 18.99
CA GLY A 229 -15.25 -36.91 17.72
C GLY A 229 -15.81 -35.89 16.71
N ASN A 230 -15.57 -34.60 16.93
CA ASN A 230 -16.09 -33.51 16.09
C ASN A 230 -15.29 -33.37 14.77
N ILE A 231 -14.01 -33.75 14.77
CA ILE A 231 -13.15 -33.73 13.57
C ILE A 231 -13.66 -34.67 12.46
N LEU A 232 -14.17 -35.85 12.84
CA LEU A 232 -14.79 -36.80 11.92
C LEU A 232 -16.09 -36.25 11.33
N ASN A 233 -16.81 -35.38 12.02
CA ASN A 233 -18.01 -34.73 11.49
C ASN A 233 -17.67 -33.59 10.51
N VAL A 234 -16.61 -32.82 10.76
CA VAL A 234 -16.08 -31.82 9.82
C VAL A 234 -15.58 -32.52 8.54
N LEU A 235 -14.77 -33.57 8.67
CA LEU A 235 -14.27 -34.35 7.52
C LEU A 235 -15.39 -35.09 6.78
N ARG A 236 -16.36 -35.68 7.48
CA ARG A 236 -17.56 -36.27 6.85
C ARG A 236 -18.40 -35.22 6.14
N SER A 237 -18.55 -34.02 6.70
CA SER A 237 -19.23 -32.90 6.04
C SER A 237 -18.52 -32.56 4.74
N LEU A 238 -17.20 -32.34 4.77
CA LEU A 238 -16.38 -32.05 3.59
C LEU A 238 -16.44 -33.15 2.51
N LEU A 239 -16.48 -34.42 2.91
CA LEU A 239 -16.51 -35.58 2.01
C LEU A 239 -17.90 -35.98 1.50
N ASN A 240 -19.00 -35.68 2.21
CA ASN A 240 -20.38 -36.09 1.83
C ASN A 240 -21.16 -35.05 1.02
N SER A 241 -20.59 -33.87 0.78
CA SER A 241 -21.41 -32.72 0.45
C SER A 241 -21.63 -32.51 -1.05
N THR A 242 -22.85 -32.80 -1.47
CA THR A 242 -23.55 -32.15 -2.60
C THR A 242 -23.82 -30.65 -2.37
N TYR A 243 -23.43 -30.09 -1.22
CA TYR A 243 -23.73 -28.73 -0.74
C TYR A 243 -22.53 -27.78 -0.74
N PHE A 244 -21.29 -28.24 -0.94
CA PHE A 244 -20.13 -27.36 -0.97
C PHE A 244 -19.85 -26.91 -2.41
N PRO A 245 -19.70 -25.59 -2.62
CA PRO A 245 -19.38 -25.09 -3.94
C PRO A 245 -17.97 -25.58 -4.31
N LEU A 246 -17.87 -26.45 -5.33
CA LEU A 246 -16.58 -26.87 -5.92
C LEU A 246 -15.67 -25.66 -6.16
N PRO A 247 -14.35 -25.82 -5.95
CA PRO A 247 -13.39 -24.77 -6.22
C PRO A 247 -13.46 -24.30 -7.68
N PRO A 248 -13.14 -23.03 -7.95
CA PRO A 248 -12.97 -22.57 -9.32
C PRO A 248 -11.73 -23.19 -9.94
N ASP A 249 -11.83 -23.53 -11.21
CA ASP A 249 -10.71 -23.96 -12.05
C ASP A 249 -10.24 -22.76 -12.88
N TRP A 250 -9.34 -21.97 -12.29
CA TRP A 250 -8.57 -20.96 -13.01
C TRP A 250 -7.14 -21.44 -13.21
N GLY A 251 -6.94 -22.71 -13.58
CA GLY A 251 -5.67 -23.43 -13.48
C GLY A 251 -4.40 -22.75 -14.00
N SER A 252 -4.46 -21.66 -14.76
CA SER A 252 -3.30 -20.88 -15.23
C SER A 252 -3.23 -19.44 -14.69
N LEU A 253 -4.15 -19.01 -13.82
CA LEU A 253 -4.27 -17.60 -13.41
C LEU A 253 -3.08 -17.18 -12.58
N THR A 254 -2.39 -16.15 -13.06
CA THR A 254 -1.19 -15.58 -12.42
C THR A 254 -1.45 -14.17 -11.89
N HIS A 255 -2.36 -13.41 -12.53
CA HIS A 255 -2.64 -12.03 -12.19
C HIS A 255 -4.15 -11.80 -12.08
N LEU A 256 -4.58 -11.32 -10.92
CA LEU A 256 -5.96 -10.90 -10.65
C LEU A 256 -5.98 -9.49 -10.06
N ASP A 257 -6.69 -8.58 -10.73
CA ASP A 257 -6.95 -7.25 -10.20
C ASP A 257 -8.47 -7.01 -10.10
N VAL A 258 -8.94 -6.78 -8.88
CA VAL A 258 -10.35 -6.47 -8.55
C VAL A 258 -10.48 -5.14 -7.81
N SER A 259 -9.43 -4.32 -7.80
CA SER A 259 -9.37 -3.07 -7.03
C SER A 259 -10.51 -2.10 -7.38
N ASN A 260 -10.88 -1.21 -6.45
CA ASN A 260 -11.95 -0.22 -6.63
C ASN A 260 -13.31 -0.86 -6.99
N ASN A 261 -13.71 -1.90 -6.25
CA ASN A 261 -15.03 -2.52 -6.35
C ASN A 261 -15.70 -2.55 -4.96
N PRO A 262 -17.01 -2.30 -4.83
CA PRO A 262 -17.69 -2.31 -3.54
C PRO A 262 -17.99 -3.74 -3.07
N ILE A 263 -16.97 -4.58 -2.90
CA ILE A 263 -17.10 -6.01 -2.61
C ILE A 263 -17.70 -6.22 -1.22
N ALA A 264 -17.24 -5.46 -0.23
CA ALA A 264 -17.83 -5.38 1.11
C ALA A 264 -18.08 -6.74 1.78
N VAL A 265 -17.05 -7.60 1.78
CA VAL A 265 -17.06 -8.90 2.47
C VAL A 265 -15.90 -9.00 3.46
N ASP A 266 -16.04 -9.88 4.44
CA ASP A 266 -14.96 -10.21 5.35
C ASP A 266 -13.73 -10.70 4.57
N ALA A 267 -12.54 -10.24 4.96
CA ALA A 267 -11.29 -10.55 4.29
C ALA A 267 -11.05 -12.07 4.16
N THR A 268 -11.46 -12.86 5.15
CA THR A 268 -11.38 -14.33 5.05
C THR A 268 -12.28 -14.86 3.94
N GLU A 269 -13.53 -14.40 3.85
CA GLU A 269 -14.47 -14.80 2.80
C GLU A 269 -13.96 -14.39 1.40
N PHE A 270 -13.30 -13.24 1.28
CA PHE A 270 -12.71 -12.77 0.03
C PHE A 270 -11.68 -13.75 -0.55
N PHE A 271 -10.80 -14.29 0.30
CA PHE A 271 -9.73 -15.19 -0.15
C PHE A 271 -10.20 -16.64 -0.40
N MET A 272 -11.38 -17.05 0.09
CA MET A 272 -11.88 -18.42 -0.05
C MET A 272 -11.95 -18.99 -1.48
N PRO A 273 -12.38 -18.25 -2.52
CA PRO A 273 -12.31 -18.73 -3.90
C PRO A 273 -10.89 -18.70 -4.47
N LEU A 274 -10.04 -17.80 -3.99
CA LEU A 274 -8.68 -17.56 -4.50
C LEU A 274 -7.68 -18.57 -3.98
N LYS A 275 -7.92 -19.14 -2.79
CA LYS A 275 -7.03 -20.11 -2.17
C LYS A 275 -6.84 -21.38 -2.98
N TRP A 276 -7.60 -21.62 -4.04
CA TRP A 276 -7.47 -22.80 -4.90
C TRP A 276 -6.55 -22.58 -6.11
N GLN A 277 -5.88 -21.41 -6.17
CA GLN A 277 -5.13 -20.97 -7.34
C GLN A 277 -3.62 -21.08 -7.09
N ASP A 278 -3.07 -22.24 -7.44
CA ASP A 278 -1.65 -22.54 -7.22
C ASP A 278 -0.71 -21.59 -7.98
N ASN A 279 -1.14 -21.10 -9.14
CA ASN A 279 -0.35 -20.25 -10.04
C ASN A 279 -0.49 -18.76 -9.78
N LEU A 280 -1.37 -18.34 -8.86
CA LEU A 280 -1.61 -16.92 -8.59
C LEU A 280 -0.34 -16.28 -8.03
N GLN A 281 0.16 -15.24 -8.69
CA GLN A 281 1.38 -14.52 -8.35
C GLN A 281 1.10 -13.10 -7.87
N VAL A 282 0.10 -12.45 -8.47
CA VAL A 282 -0.26 -11.06 -8.19
C VAL A 282 -1.75 -10.96 -7.91
N LEU A 283 -2.08 -10.41 -6.74
CA LEU A 283 -3.43 -10.09 -6.31
C LEU A 283 -3.53 -8.61 -5.94
N GLU A 284 -4.37 -7.88 -6.68
CA GLU A 284 -4.69 -6.48 -6.41
C GLU A 284 -6.17 -6.37 -6.02
N ALA A 285 -6.43 -5.96 -4.78
CA ALA A 285 -7.77 -5.78 -4.23
C ALA A 285 -7.79 -4.57 -3.27
N SER A 286 -7.21 -3.46 -3.73
CA SER A 286 -7.19 -2.21 -2.96
C SER A 286 -8.52 -1.48 -3.12
N ASN A 287 -8.99 -0.78 -2.09
CA ASN A 287 -10.27 -0.06 -2.09
C ASN A 287 -11.45 -0.96 -2.46
N CYS A 288 -11.59 -2.09 -1.75
CA CYS A 288 -12.61 -3.11 -2.00
C CYS A 288 -13.69 -3.19 -0.90
N GLU A 289 -13.63 -2.30 0.09
CA GLU A 289 -14.47 -2.33 1.30
C GLU A 289 -14.33 -3.64 2.11
N LEU A 290 -13.22 -4.37 1.96
CA LEU A 290 -12.97 -5.61 2.71
C LEU A 290 -12.84 -5.29 4.21
N ASP A 291 -13.45 -6.09 5.07
CA ASP A 291 -13.42 -5.85 6.52
C ASP A 291 -13.05 -7.10 7.34
N GLY A 292 -13.14 -6.98 8.66
CA GLY A 292 -13.01 -8.12 9.54
C GLY A 292 -11.58 -8.66 9.66
N LEU A 293 -11.45 -9.97 9.77
CA LEU A 293 -10.19 -10.66 10.07
C LEU A 293 -9.70 -11.37 8.81
N LEU A 294 -8.40 -11.28 8.50
CA LEU A 294 -7.76 -12.25 7.61
C LEU A 294 -7.32 -13.47 8.44
N GLY A 295 -8.24 -14.43 8.54
CA GLY A 295 -8.07 -15.66 9.32
C GLY A 295 -7.50 -16.80 8.48
N CYS A 296 -7.13 -17.87 9.15
CA CYS A 296 -6.55 -19.06 8.52
C CYS A 296 -7.48 -19.80 7.53
N GLU A 297 -8.81 -19.62 7.58
CA GLU A 297 -9.69 -20.23 6.58
C GLU A 297 -9.41 -19.69 5.15
N ALA A 298 -8.80 -18.50 5.06
CA ALA A 298 -8.27 -17.93 3.82
C ALA A 298 -7.04 -18.69 3.29
N SER A 299 -6.31 -19.38 4.17
CA SER A 299 -4.98 -19.93 3.89
C SER A 299 -4.90 -21.46 3.79
N PHE A 300 -6.02 -22.17 3.97
CA PHE A 300 -6.01 -23.65 4.01
C PHE A 300 -6.90 -24.32 2.97
N VAL A 301 -6.31 -25.30 2.31
CA VAL A 301 -6.98 -26.29 1.45
C VAL A 301 -6.60 -27.69 1.92
N PHE A 302 -7.55 -28.62 1.79
CA PHE A 302 -7.29 -30.04 1.91
C PHE A 302 -6.98 -30.67 0.56
N ASP A 303 -5.98 -31.54 0.53
CA ASP A 303 -5.84 -32.50 -0.56
C ASP A 303 -7.00 -33.50 -0.50
N ARG A 304 -7.97 -33.35 -1.41
CA ARG A 304 -9.12 -34.25 -1.52
C ARG A 304 -8.71 -35.68 -1.83
N ALA A 305 -7.67 -35.90 -2.62
CA ALA A 305 -7.20 -37.24 -2.98
C ALA A 305 -6.58 -37.93 -1.76
N ALA A 306 -5.78 -37.21 -0.97
CA ALA A 306 -5.26 -37.70 0.30
C ALA A 306 -6.38 -38.04 1.30
N LEU A 307 -7.43 -37.20 1.36
CA LEU A 307 -8.59 -37.42 2.23
C LEU A 307 -9.47 -38.59 1.78
N GLU A 308 -9.60 -38.83 0.47
CA GLU A 308 -10.28 -40.01 -0.07
C GLU A 308 -9.48 -41.30 0.16
N GLU A 309 -8.14 -41.24 0.19
CA GLU A 309 -7.26 -42.36 0.55
C GLU A 309 -7.37 -42.72 2.05
N GLU A 310 -7.44 -41.70 2.92
CA GLU A 310 -7.65 -41.87 4.37
C GLU A 310 -9.11 -42.19 4.76
N LYS A 311 -10.09 -41.95 3.89
CA LYS A 311 -11.52 -42.18 4.15
C LYS A 311 -11.80 -43.58 4.71
N THR A 312 -11.10 -44.60 4.19
CA THR A 312 -11.24 -46.00 4.61
C THR A 312 -10.74 -46.22 6.04
N ILE A 313 -9.71 -45.48 6.46
CA ILE A 313 -9.11 -45.54 7.81
C ILE A 313 -10.01 -44.78 8.80
N LEU A 314 -10.56 -43.63 8.38
CA LEU A 314 -11.46 -42.79 9.17
C LEU A 314 -12.85 -43.44 9.40
N GLU A 315 -13.36 -44.21 8.43
CA GLU A 315 -14.62 -44.96 8.58
C GLU A 315 -14.49 -46.17 9.53
N GLN A 316 -13.27 -46.70 9.72
CA GLN A 316 -12.98 -47.82 10.63
C GLN A 316 -12.53 -47.39 12.03
N ALA A 317 -12.17 -46.11 12.23
CA ALA A 317 -11.70 -45.59 13.51
C ALA A 317 -12.85 -45.46 14.52
N SER A 318 -13.01 -46.45 15.40
CA SER A 318 -13.91 -46.34 16.56
C SER A 318 -13.28 -45.47 17.66
N SER A 319 -13.57 -44.17 17.58
CA SER A 319 -13.71 -43.22 18.69
C SER A 319 -12.57 -43.02 19.70
N THR A 320 -11.33 -43.42 19.47
CA THR A 320 -10.24 -43.01 20.37
C THR A 320 -8.92 -42.75 19.64
N SER A 321 -8.51 -41.47 19.65
CA SER A 321 -7.14 -41.01 19.54
C SER A 321 -6.33 -41.58 18.35
N SER A 322 -6.68 -41.21 17.13
CA SER A 322 -5.66 -40.98 16.10
C SER A 322 -5.45 -39.48 16.01
N THR A 323 -4.28 -39.01 16.42
CA THR A 323 -3.72 -37.74 15.92
C THR A 323 -3.70 -37.87 14.41
N ILE A 324 -4.68 -37.28 13.72
CA ILE A 324 -4.55 -37.07 12.28
C ILE A 324 -3.27 -36.25 12.14
N ASP A 325 -2.28 -36.79 11.43
CA ASP A 325 -1.02 -36.11 11.21
C ASP A 325 -1.33 -35.01 10.19
N TRP A 326 -1.44 -33.77 10.67
CA TRP A 326 -1.95 -32.61 9.92
C TRP A 326 -1.00 -32.10 8.83
N TRP A 327 -0.03 -32.93 8.41
CA TRP A 327 0.87 -32.68 7.27
C TRP A 327 0.11 -32.55 5.94
N HIS A 328 -1.19 -32.86 5.88
CA HIS A 328 -2.03 -32.73 4.69
C HIS A 328 -2.69 -31.35 4.53
N LEU A 329 -2.54 -30.45 5.50
CA LEU A 329 -2.92 -29.05 5.38
C LEU A 329 -1.76 -28.29 4.74
N PHE A 330 -1.98 -27.79 3.52
CA PHE A 330 -0.95 -27.06 2.79
C PHE A 330 -1.41 -25.65 2.49
N TRP A 331 -0.43 -24.76 2.41
CA TRP A 331 -0.62 -23.44 1.84
C TRP A 331 -0.93 -23.56 0.34
N PRO A 332 -2.07 -23.06 -0.14
CA PRO A 332 -2.58 -23.43 -1.46
C PRO A 332 -2.36 -22.35 -2.53
N MET A 333 -1.60 -21.30 -2.20
CA MET A 333 -1.14 -20.27 -3.14
C MET A 333 0.39 -20.14 -3.07
N PRO A 334 1.17 -21.19 -3.37
CA PRO A 334 2.62 -21.23 -3.16
C PRO A 334 3.39 -20.19 -3.97
N ASN A 335 2.84 -19.73 -5.09
CA ASN A 335 3.49 -18.77 -5.99
C ASN A 335 3.08 -17.31 -5.72
N LEU A 336 2.23 -17.04 -4.72
CA LEU A 336 1.71 -15.70 -4.47
C LEU A 336 2.83 -14.78 -3.95
N GLY A 337 3.25 -13.87 -4.83
CA GLY A 337 4.40 -13.00 -4.62
C GLY A 337 4.03 -11.58 -4.19
N LYS A 338 2.93 -11.05 -4.72
CA LYS A 338 2.47 -9.68 -4.52
C LYS A 338 1.00 -9.65 -4.12
N ILE A 339 0.74 -8.98 -2.99
CA ILE A 339 -0.62 -8.71 -2.51
C ILE A 339 -0.76 -7.20 -2.25
N SER A 340 -1.80 -6.58 -2.79
CA SER A 340 -2.16 -5.19 -2.51
C SER A 340 -3.60 -5.09 -2.02
N LEU A 341 -3.76 -4.84 -0.72
CA LEU A 341 -5.02 -4.71 0.03
C LEU A 341 -5.17 -3.34 0.68
N SER A 342 -4.56 -2.29 0.11
CA SER A 342 -4.64 -0.95 0.69
C SER A 342 -6.07 -0.40 0.65
N ASP A 343 -6.37 0.58 1.49
CA ASP A 343 -7.63 1.32 1.47
C ASP A 343 -8.87 0.42 1.74
N ASN A 344 -8.72 -0.52 2.67
CA ASN A 344 -9.81 -1.40 3.12
C ASN A 344 -10.11 -1.15 4.61
N ASN A 345 -10.89 -2.02 5.25
CA ASN A 345 -11.26 -1.95 6.66
C ASN A 345 -10.84 -3.22 7.42
N ILE A 346 -9.76 -3.87 6.99
CA ILE A 346 -9.25 -5.10 7.61
C ILE A 346 -8.75 -4.76 9.02
N THR A 347 -9.17 -5.53 10.01
CA THR A 347 -8.96 -5.23 11.43
C THR A 347 -7.84 -6.04 12.07
N ALA A 348 -7.54 -7.21 11.53
CA ALA A 348 -6.45 -8.05 12.01
C ALA A 348 -5.99 -9.05 10.95
N ILE A 349 -4.78 -9.56 11.14
CA ILE A 349 -4.24 -10.72 10.42
C ILE A 349 -3.90 -11.75 11.48
N ASP A 350 -4.61 -12.88 11.48
CA ASP A 350 -4.45 -13.95 12.48
C ASP A 350 -4.34 -15.30 11.81
N THR A 351 -3.11 -15.67 11.47
CA THR A 351 -2.85 -16.84 10.63
C THR A 351 -2.22 -18.01 11.38
N THR A 352 -2.09 -17.96 12.71
CA THR A 352 -1.51 -19.04 13.55
C THR A 352 -0.12 -19.53 13.06
N GLU A 353 0.43 -20.64 13.59
CA GLU A 353 1.79 -21.18 13.32
C GLU A 353 2.10 -21.56 11.84
N THR A 354 1.26 -21.14 10.89
CA THR A 354 1.06 -21.80 9.61
C THR A 354 1.55 -20.98 8.41
N TRP A 355 1.95 -19.72 8.66
CA TRP A 355 2.54 -18.84 7.65
C TRP A 355 3.98 -19.23 7.24
N LYS A 356 4.61 -20.23 7.88
CA LYS A 356 5.93 -20.74 7.46
C LYS A 356 6.02 -21.17 5.99
N ALA A 357 4.89 -21.42 5.33
CA ALA A 357 4.84 -21.76 3.91
C ALA A 357 4.83 -20.53 2.97
N TRP A 358 4.49 -19.33 3.46
CA TRP A 358 4.54 -18.06 2.70
C TRP A 358 5.96 -17.48 2.58
N GLU A 359 6.87 -17.90 3.45
CA GLU A 359 8.18 -17.27 3.66
C GLU A 359 9.13 -17.32 2.44
N SER A 360 8.78 -18.02 1.35
CA SER A 360 9.71 -18.21 0.21
C SER A 360 9.35 -17.49 -1.10
N SER A 361 8.11 -17.03 -1.29
CA SER A 361 7.68 -16.42 -2.55
C SER A 361 7.15 -14.98 -2.45
N MET A 362 6.62 -14.58 -1.28
CA MET A 362 6.03 -13.27 -1.11
C MET A 362 7.08 -12.17 -0.92
N TYR A 363 7.15 -11.25 -1.87
CA TYR A 363 8.08 -10.11 -1.87
C TYR A 363 7.37 -8.77 -1.68
N HIS A 364 6.04 -8.71 -1.80
CA HIS A 364 5.29 -7.48 -1.63
C HIS A 364 3.94 -7.68 -0.93
N LEU A 365 3.69 -6.90 0.12
CA LEU A 365 2.43 -6.86 0.85
C LEU A 365 2.06 -5.41 1.18
N ASP A 366 1.00 -4.89 0.55
CA ASP A 366 0.46 -3.56 0.85
C ASP A 366 -0.85 -3.66 1.64
N LEU A 367 -0.84 -3.16 2.86
CA LEU A 367 -1.98 -3.11 3.79
C LEU A 367 -2.21 -1.68 4.29
N ARG A 368 -1.77 -0.67 3.54
CA ARG A 368 -1.93 0.72 3.95
C ARG A 368 -3.39 1.11 4.09
N ASN A 369 -3.67 2.07 4.97
CA ASN A 369 -5.01 2.63 5.14
C ASN A 369 -6.08 1.57 5.41
N ASN A 370 -5.83 0.77 6.45
CA ASN A 370 -6.77 -0.22 6.96
C ASN A 370 -7.14 0.11 8.41
N SER A 371 -7.89 -0.78 9.06
CA SER A 371 -8.26 -0.66 10.48
C SER A 371 -7.47 -1.64 11.35
N LEU A 372 -6.23 -1.98 10.97
CA LEU A 372 -5.46 -3.03 11.61
C LEU A 372 -5.16 -2.69 13.08
N ARG A 373 -5.53 -3.59 13.98
CA ARG A 373 -5.30 -3.49 15.44
C ARG A 373 -4.24 -4.47 15.92
N ARG A 374 -4.11 -5.60 15.23
CA ARG A 374 -3.24 -6.71 15.61
C ARG A 374 -2.77 -7.41 14.35
N VAL A 375 -1.50 -7.77 14.31
CA VAL A 375 -1.00 -8.79 13.39
C VAL A 375 -0.37 -9.88 14.24
N THR A 376 -1.05 -11.02 14.32
CA THR A 376 -0.52 -12.24 14.94
C THR A 376 0.29 -13.00 13.91
N SER A 377 1.56 -12.67 13.88
CA SER A 377 2.52 -13.40 13.09
C SER A 377 3.39 -14.30 13.95
N TYR A 378 3.72 -15.49 13.45
CA TYR A 378 4.94 -16.17 13.91
C TYR A 378 6.12 -15.19 13.76
N PRO A 379 7.13 -15.19 14.65
CA PRO A 379 8.16 -14.16 14.69
C PRO A 379 8.88 -13.83 13.36
N ASP A 380 8.87 -14.76 12.40
CA ASP A 380 9.68 -14.73 11.17
C ASP A 380 8.90 -14.21 9.93
N LEU A 381 7.60 -13.96 10.06
CA LEU A 381 6.64 -13.72 8.96
C LEU A 381 6.91 -12.51 8.06
N PHE A 382 7.38 -11.42 8.67
CA PHE A 382 7.69 -10.18 7.98
C PHE A 382 9.17 -10.09 7.60
N GLU A 383 10.01 -11.03 8.05
CA GLU A 383 11.45 -11.01 7.77
C GLU A 383 11.76 -11.30 6.30
N SER A 384 10.87 -12.03 5.61
CA SER A 384 11.07 -12.45 4.21
C SER A 384 10.45 -11.53 3.16
N ILE A 385 9.66 -10.51 3.55
CA ILE A 385 8.92 -9.67 2.61
C ILE A 385 9.74 -8.44 2.24
N ASP A 386 10.18 -8.37 0.97
CA ASP A 386 11.01 -7.27 0.46
C ASP A 386 10.32 -5.89 0.44
N ASN A 387 8.99 -5.84 0.44
CA ASN A 387 8.24 -4.60 0.35
C ASN A 387 6.92 -4.72 1.13
N LEU A 388 6.99 -4.44 2.42
CA LEU A 388 5.84 -4.45 3.33
C LEU A 388 5.34 -3.03 3.58
N LYS A 389 4.05 -2.78 3.43
CA LYS A 389 3.47 -1.45 3.66
C LYS A 389 2.33 -1.52 4.66
N LEU A 390 2.51 -0.87 5.81
CA LEU A 390 1.57 -0.88 6.95
C LEU A 390 1.13 0.52 7.38
N ALA A 391 1.58 1.57 6.69
CA ALA A 391 1.18 2.97 6.96
C ALA A 391 -0.33 3.18 7.07
N GLN A 392 -0.75 4.23 7.78
CA GLN A 392 -2.17 4.59 7.95
C GLN A 392 -3.01 3.52 8.67
N ASN A 393 -2.43 2.84 9.66
CA ASN A 393 -3.08 1.93 10.60
C ASN A 393 -2.80 2.36 12.06
N PRO A 394 -3.47 3.42 12.58
CA PRO A 394 -3.09 4.06 13.85
C PRO A 394 -3.32 3.18 15.10
N ASP A 395 -4.25 2.23 15.03
CA ASP A 395 -4.61 1.35 16.15
C ASP A 395 -3.73 0.09 16.22
N LEU A 396 -2.77 -0.09 15.30
CA LEU A 396 -1.97 -1.30 15.21
C LEU A 396 -1.05 -1.45 16.44
N LYS A 397 -1.26 -2.51 17.21
CA LYS A 397 -0.49 -2.84 18.42
C LYS A 397 0.34 -4.09 18.21
N ARG A 398 1.48 -4.17 18.91
CA ARG A 398 2.29 -5.39 18.95
C ARG A 398 1.71 -6.35 19.98
N GLU A 399 1.67 -7.63 19.62
CA GLU A 399 1.45 -8.72 20.55
C GLU A 399 2.73 -9.56 20.70
N GLN A 400 3.09 -9.93 21.93
CA GLN A 400 4.13 -10.93 22.21
C GLN A 400 3.48 -12.30 22.39
N THR A 401 4.07 -13.35 21.80
CA THR A 401 3.42 -14.66 21.70
C THR A 401 3.48 -15.54 22.96
N ALA A 402 2.40 -16.34 23.07
CA ALA A 402 2.15 -17.62 23.73
C ALA A 402 2.25 -17.83 25.25
N ALA A 403 3.02 -17.06 26.04
CA ALA A 403 3.10 -17.32 27.49
C ALA A 403 2.51 -16.23 28.39
N CYS A 404 2.46 -14.98 27.93
CA CYS A 404 2.02 -13.86 28.74
C CYS A 404 1.48 -12.75 27.80
N ILE A 405 0.15 -12.56 27.75
CA ILE A 405 -0.51 -11.55 26.91
C ILE A 405 -0.34 -10.17 27.56
N SER A 406 0.44 -9.29 26.94
CA SER A 406 0.45 -7.85 27.25
C SER A 406 0.41 -7.09 25.93
N LEU A 407 -0.71 -6.41 25.67
CA LEU A 407 -0.86 -5.51 24.52
C LEU A 407 -0.06 -4.24 24.79
N THR A 408 0.98 -3.99 24.00
CA THR A 408 1.80 -2.78 24.10
C THR A 408 1.69 -1.98 22.81
N ALA A 409 1.60 -0.66 22.93
CA ALA A 409 1.67 0.22 21.77
C ALA A 409 3.06 0.05 21.12
N ILE A 410 3.14 0.18 19.80
CA ILE A 410 4.42 0.18 19.08
C ILE A 410 5.03 1.56 19.30
N GLU A 411 6.00 1.66 20.23
CA GLU A 411 6.63 2.93 20.61
C GLU A 411 7.97 3.16 19.88
N LYS A 412 8.65 2.10 19.42
CA LYS A 412 9.90 2.15 18.61
C LYS A 412 10.02 0.98 17.62
N CYS A 413 10.81 1.16 16.56
CA CYS A 413 11.28 0.06 15.68
C CYS A 413 11.91 -1.13 16.44
N GLN A 414 12.57 -0.88 17.57
CA GLN A 414 13.18 -1.93 18.39
C GLN A 414 12.14 -2.83 19.09
N ASP A 415 10.90 -2.36 19.22
CA ASP A 415 9.80 -3.19 19.67
C ASP A 415 9.47 -4.26 18.63
N LEU A 416 9.78 -4.10 17.34
CA LEU A 416 9.67 -5.19 16.36
C LEU A 416 10.91 -6.11 16.38
N ARG A 417 12.03 -5.68 16.96
CA ARG A 417 13.35 -6.33 16.88
C ARG A 417 13.64 -7.36 17.99
N ARG A 418 12.83 -7.41 19.06
CA ARG A 418 13.29 -7.95 20.37
C ARG A 418 13.34 -9.48 20.52
N ASP A 419 12.95 -10.26 19.52
CA ASP A 419 13.11 -11.73 19.53
C ASP A 419 14.41 -12.23 18.86
N LEU A 420 15.17 -11.34 18.22
CA LEU A 420 16.33 -11.69 17.37
C LEU A 420 17.60 -12.17 18.10
N ASN A 421 17.58 -12.40 19.42
CA ASN A 421 18.77 -12.84 20.16
C ASN A 421 18.54 -13.97 21.17
N LEU A 422 17.36 -14.59 21.20
CA LEU A 422 17.11 -15.77 22.04
C LEU A 422 17.12 -17.04 21.19
N THR A 423 18.28 -17.34 20.62
CA THR A 423 18.56 -18.69 20.13
C THR A 423 18.63 -19.64 21.33
N HIS A 424 17.63 -20.52 21.43
CA HIS A 424 17.50 -21.65 22.36
C HIS A 424 17.29 -21.32 23.85
N LYS A 425 16.06 -21.56 24.34
CA LYS A 425 15.75 -22.52 25.43
C LYS A 425 14.25 -22.56 25.77
N ASN A 426 13.68 -23.77 25.69
CA ASN A 426 12.43 -24.25 26.30
C ASN A 426 11.47 -23.19 26.87
N PHE A 427 10.40 -22.89 26.13
CA PHE A 427 9.23 -22.20 26.65
C PHE A 427 8.36 -23.16 27.48
N SER A 428 8.62 -23.24 28.77
CA SER A 428 7.67 -23.77 29.76
C SER A 428 7.89 -23.18 31.16
N TRP A 429 7.71 -21.86 31.31
CA TRP A 429 7.37 -21.22 32.60
C TRP A 429 7.17 -19.69 32.46
N CYS A 430 6.00 -19.15 32.84
CA CYS A 430 5.88 -17.76 33.35
C CYS A 430 5.91 -17.84 34.89
N PRO A 431 6.99 -17.41 35.58
CA PRO A 431 6.98 -17.26 37.02
C PRO A 431 6.67 -15.80 37.40
N ASP A 432 5.51 -15.65 38.03
CA ASP A 432 5.14 -14.70 39.06
C ASP A 432 5.33 -13.17 38.88
N LYS A 433 4.27 -12.50 39.34
CA LYS A 433 4.12 -11.07 39.60
C LYS A 433 5.23 -10.55 40.52
N GLU A 434 6.35 -10.09 39.99
CA GLU A 434 7.15 -9.06 40.63
C GLU A 434 7.65 -8.06 39.58
N THR A 435 7.01 -6.89 39.58
CA THR A 435 7.54 -5.59 39.15
C THR A 435 8.77 -5.63 38.23
N TYR A 436 8.56 -5.88 36.94
CA TYR A 436 9.49 -5.37 35.94
C TYR A 436 9.27 -3.86 35.87
N GLU A 437 10.13 -3.10 36.54
CA GLU A 437 10.27 -1.67 36.26
C GLU A 437 10.60 -1.53 34.77
N LEU A 438 9.63 -1.03 34.01
CA LEU A 438 9.82 -0.50 32.66
C LEU A 438 11.01 0.45 32.70
N ARG A 439 12.16 0.02 32.16
CA ARG A 439 13.26 0.95 31.97
C ARG A 439 12.83 1.99 30.94
N PRO A 440 12.95 3.29 31.23
CA PRO A 440 12.67 4.32 30.25
C PRO A 440 13.55 4.11 29.01
N LEU A 441 12.90 4.25 27.87
CA LEU A 441 13.40 4.10 26.52
C LEU A 441 14.56 5.07 26.22
N VAL A 442 15.81 4.62 26.31
CA VAL A 442 16.98 5.35 25.77
C VAL A 442 16.94 5.26 24.23
N PRO A 443 17.04 6.37 23.48
CA PRO A 443 17.00 6.33 22.03
C PRO A 443 18.30 5.81 21.38
N ASP A 444 18.17 5.21 20.19
CA ASP A 444 19.29 4.82 19.33
C ASP A 444 19.80 6.06 18.57
N PRO A 445 21.05 6.51 18.75
CA PRO A 445 21.55 7.75 18.14
C PRO A 445 21.60 7.74 16.60
N LEU A 446 21.43 6.58 15.94
CA LEU A 446 21.77 6.40 14.52
C LEU A 446 20.59 6.44 13.55
N GLY A 447 19.34 6.40 14.00
CA GLY A 447 18.17 6.40 13.12
C GLY A 447 17.28 7.60 13.38
N TYR A 448 17.65 8.79 12.90
CA TYR A 448 16.83 10.00 13.01
C TYR A 448 16.79 10.74 11.68
N SER A 449 15.61 11.15 11.24
CA SER A 449 15.48 12.11 10.13
C SER A 449 15.09 13.47 10.69
N ALA A 450 15.98 14.45 10.49
CA ALA A 450 15.71 15.84 10.82
C ALA A 450 15.12 16.52 9.58
N ARG A 451 13.85 16.92 9.62
CA ARG A 451 13.29 17.82 8.61
C ARG A 451 13.59 19.26 9.02
N ARG A 452 14.02 20.07 8.06
CA ARG A 452 14.19 21.53 8.15
C ARG A 452 13.68 22.10 6.84
N SER A 453 12.81 23.11 6.92
CA SER A 453 12.34 23.87 5.75
C SER A 453 13.18 25.16 5.60
N ASP A 454 12.95 25.98 4.57
CA ASP A 454 13.53 27.32 4.32
C ASP A 454 12.33 28.26 3.97
N ASN A 455 11.60 28.92 4.89
CA ASN A 455 12.09 29.94 5.83
C ASN A 455 13.01 29.41 6.93
N GLY A 456 12.93 28.12 7.24
CA GLY A 456 13.79 27.50 8.23
C GLY A 456 13.19 26.32 8.99
N GLU A 457 11.86 26.17 9.06
CA GLU A 457 11.28 25.50 10.23
C GLU A 457 10.08 24.60 9.96
N GLU A 458 10.38 23.32 9.72
CA GLU A 458 9.75 22.22 10.46
C GLU A 458 10.83 21.79 11.47
N ARG A 459 10.53 21.65 12.78
CA ARG A 459 11.57 21.52 13.83
C ARG A 459 11.29 20.42 14.85
N PHE A 460 11.22 19.20 14.35
CA PHE A 460 11.22 17.97 15.14
C PHE A 460 12.20 16.97 14.52
N GLU A 461 12.74 16.10 15.36
CA GLU A 461 13.46 14.90 14.94
C GLU A 461 12.60 13.69 15.25
N CYS A 462 12.24 12.93 14.21
CA CYS A 462 11.62 11.62 14.36
C CYS A 462 12.70 10.56 14.23
N THR A 463 12.56 9.46 14.96
CA THR A 463 13.38 8.29 14.64
C THR A 463 13.13 7.92 13.17
N GLU A 464 14.18 7.80 12.33
CA GLU A 464 14.10 7.03 11.10
C GLU A 464 13.57 5.66 11.51
N PHE A 465 12.34 5.39 11.13
CA PHE A 465 11.75 4.10 11.31
C PHE A 465 12.54 3.14 10.39
N CYS A 466 13.49 2.44 11.00
CA CYS A 466 14.15 1.24 10.49
C CYS A 466 15.05 1.43 9.25
N ALA A 467 16.13 2.21 9.37
CA ALA A 467 17.21 2.28 8.35
C ALA A 467 17.96 0.94 8.07
N ALA A 468 17.64 -0.13 8.81
CA ALA A 468 18.11 -1.49 8.52
C ALA A 468 17.11 -2.29 7.65
N TRP A 469 15.86 -1.83 7.54
CA TRP A 469 14.81 -2.38 6.70
C TRP A 469 14.41 -1.33 5.68
N ASN A 470 15.19 -1.17 4.59
CA ASN A 470 14.87 -0.29 3.46
C ASN A 470 13.58 -0.70 2.69
N GLN A 471 12.73 -1.51 3.30
CA GLN A 471 11.75 -2.41 2.70
C GLN A 471 10.39 -2.36 3.39
N VAL A 472 10.24 -1.62 4.50
CA VAL A 472 8.96 -1.48 5.21
C VAL A 472 8.47 -0.03 5.24
N GLU A 473 7.37 0.26 4.56
CA GLU A 473 6.68 1.57 4.56
C GLU A 473 5.75 1.66 5.78
N VAL A 474 6.19 2.39 6.80
CA VAL A 474 5.44 2.70 8.02
C VAL A 474 5.37 4.23 8.12
N ASP A 475 4.18 4.83 8.34
CA ASP A 475 4.04 6.30 8.46
C ASP A 475 3.95 6.80 9.91
N TYR A 476 3.92 8.11 10.10
CA TYR A 476 3.80 8.84 11.36
C TYR A 476 2.43 8.70 12.08
N THR A 477 1.49 7.88 11.58
CA THR A 477 0.21 7.59 12.26
C THR A 477 0.33 6.70 13.49
N PHE A 478 1.48 6.05 13.71
CA PHE A 478 1.81 5.44 15.00
C PHE A 478 2.09 6.54 16.01
N ASP A 479 1.74 6.33 17.29
CA ASP A 479 1.77 7.33 18.38
C ASP A 479 2.91 8.35 18.21
N SER A 480 2.59 9.45 17.51
CA SER A 480 3.62 10.38 17.04
C SER A 480 4.29 11.09 18.21
N ASP A 481 3.59 11.17 19.34
CA ASP A 481 4.08 11.72 20.60
C ASP A 481 5.18 10.85 21.22
N ALA A 482 5.22 9.55 20.89
CA ALA A 482 6.25 8.61 21.31
C ALA A 482 7.45 8.55 20.33
N LEU A 483 7.20 8.71 19.03
CA LEU A 483 8.18 8.49 17.95
C LEU A 483 8.95 9.74 17.50
N CYS A 484 8.36 10.92 17.71
CA CYS A 484 8.95 12.20 17.30
C CYS A 484 9.15 13.12 18.50
N ARG A 485 10.24 13.89 18.48
CA ARG A 485 10.57 14.86 19.53
C ARG A 485 10.88 16.22 18.92
N CYS A 486 10.51 17.27 19.63
CA CYS A 486 10.86 18.62 19.23
C CYS A 486 12.38 18.84 19.29
N LEU A 487 12.91 19.56 18.29
CA LEU A 487 14.31 19.94 18.27
C LEU A 487 14.63 20.89 19.44
N PRO A 488 15.91 21.00 19.86
CA PRO A 488 16.30 21.92 20.91
C PRO A 488 15.80 23.34 20.66
N GLY A 489 15.26 23.98 21.71
CA GLY A 489 14.61 25.29 21.63
C GLY A 489 13.11 25.28 21.31
N TYR A 490 12.50 24.09 21.20
CA TYR A 490 11.06 23.91 20.98
C TYR A 490 10.44 23.04 22.09
N GLU A 491 9.16 23.25 22.35
CA GLU A 491 8.30 22.42 23.20
C GLU A 491 7.12 21.85 22.41
N GLY A 492 6.49 20.81 22.93
CA GLY A 492 5.37 20.13 22.31
C GLY A 492 5.56 18.62 22.24
N THR A 493 4.65 17.94 21.56
CA THR A 493 4.69 16.48 21.38
C THR A 493 4.62 16.14 19.89
N GLY A 494 5.35 15.08 19.52
CA GLY A 494 5.37 14.56 18.18
C GLY A 494 5.80 15.58 17.13
N ILE A 495 4.92 15.84 16.17
CA ILE A 495 5.12 16.80 15.06
C ILE A 495 4.65 18.22 15.41
N ASN A 496 3.93 18.39 16.52
CA ASN A 496 3.35 19.67 16.93
C ASN A 496 4.30 20.41 17.87
N CYS A 497 5.38 20.97 17.30
CA CYS A 497 6.40 21.69 18.04
C CYS A 497 6.24 23.21 17.94
N THR A 498 6.26 23.89 19.08
CA THR A 498 6.20 25.34 19.21
C THR A 498 7.52 25.89 19.76
N MET A 499 7.95 27.04 19.25
CA MET A 499 9.20 27.67 19.65
C MET A 499 9.14 28.14 21.11
N CYS A 500 10.21 27.90 21.88
CA CYS A 500 10.25 28.33 23.27
C CYS A 500 10.24 29.86 23.40
N PRO A 501 9.44 30.43 24.32
CA PRO A 501 9.43 31.87 24.57
C PRO A 501 10.73 32.35 25.25
N ALA A 502 11.01 33.64 25.13
CA ALA A 502 12.17 34.27 25.75
C ALA A 502 12.20 34.03 27.28
N GLY A 503 13.39 33.73 27.82
CA GLY A 503 13.58 33.37 29.23
C GLY A 503 13.35 31.88 29.57
N THR A 504 13.05 31.05 28.56
CA THR A 504 12.94 29.60 28.69
C THR A 504 13.85 28.83 27.73
N TYR A 505 14.11 27.54 28.00
CA TYR A 505 14.99 26.71 27.17
C TYR A 505 14.52 25.24 27.09
N SER A 506 14.98 24.52 26.06
CA SER A 506 14.72 23.09 25.82
C SER A 506 15.97 22.42 25.25
N ASN A 507 16.47 21.34 25.88
CA ASN A 507 17.72 20.67 25.49
C ASN A 507 17.50 19.30 24.80
N ARG A 508 18.53 18.87 24.07
CA ARG A 508 18.48 17.69 23.18
C ARG A 508 18.26 16.36 23.90
N GLN A 509 18.68 16.23 25.16
CA GLN A 509 18.63 14.94 25.87
C GLN A 509 17.22 14.57 26.32
N VAL A 510 16.30 15.55 26.45
CA VAL A 510 15.00 15.31 27.08
C VAL A 510 13.81 15.57 26.17
N GLY A 511 13.95 16.26 25.03
CA GLY A 511 12.84 16.51 24.10
C GLY A 511 11.59 16.93 24.88
N THR A 512 11.67 18.06 25.56
CA THR A 512 10.75 18.37 26.64
C THR A 512 9.39 18.77 26.09
N GLN A 513 8.32 18.18 26.63
CA GLN A 513 6.94 18.59 26.33
C GLN A 513 6.66 20.05 26.71
N THR A 514 7.52 20.65 27.55
CA THR A 514 7.42 22.02 28.04
C THR A 514 8.78 22.70 28.10
N CYS A 515 8.87 23.97 27.72
CA CYS A 515 10.05 24.81 27.89
C CYS A 515 10.29 25.06 29.38
N LYS A 516 11.55 24.98 29.81
CA LYS A 516 11.93 25.22 31.21
C LYS A 516 12.38 26.65 31.42
N GLN A 517 11.99 27.26 32.52
CA GLN A 517 12.51 28.56 32.96
C GLN A 517 14.03 28.49 33.14
N CYS A 518 14.73 29.54 32.70
CA CYS A 518 16.15 29.66 32.98
C CYS A 518 16.42 29.87 34.48
N PRO A 519 17.35 29.12 35.08
CA PRO A 519 17.72 29.28 36.48
C PRO A 519 18.50 30.58 36.75
N ASP A 520 18.34 31.16 37.95
CA ASP A 520 19.11 32.29 38.51
C ASP A 520 19.18 33.57 37.64
N ASP A 521 18.03 34.23 37.41
CA ASP A 521 17.88 35.47 36.62
C ASP A 521 18.53 35.43 35.22
N ALA A 522 18.93 34.25 34.73
CA ALA A 522 19.51 34.07 33.41
C ALA A 522 18.44 34.28 32.32
N GLY A 523 18.86 34.79 31.16
CA GLY A 523 17.98 35.03 30.03
C GLY A 523 18.21 34.01 28.92
N SER A 524 17.20 33.75 28.10
CA SER A 524 17.35 33.08 26.81
C SER A 524 16.70 33.91 25.72
N HIS A 525 17.17 33.74 24.49
CA HIS A 525 16.50 34.24 23.29
C HIS A 525 15.33 33.32 22.99
N GLU A 526 14.36 33.85 22.26
CA GLU A 526 13.27 33.05 21.71
C GLU A 526 13.84 31.89 20.87
N GLY A 527 13.32 30.68 21.08
CA GLY A 527 13.78 29.47 20.40
C GLY A 527 15.15 28.94 20.83
N SER A 528 15.69 29.40 21.97
CA SER A 528 17.02 28.96 22.41
C SER A 528 17.03 27.54 22.99
N ALA A 529 18.04 26.76 22.57
CA ALA A 529 18.35 25.45 23.15
C ALA A 529 19.04 25.52 24.53
N ALA A 530 19.44 26.71 24.98
CA ALA A 530 20.19 26.92 26.21
C ALA A 530 19.96 28.32 26.83
N CYS A 531 20.26 28.47 28.11
CA CYS A 531 20.26 29.77 28.77
C CYS A 531 21.57 30.54 28.54
N TYR A 532 21.47 31.86 28.35
CA TYR A 532 22.59 32.79 28.34
C TYR A 532 22.87 33.27 29.76
N CYS A 533 24.04 32.90 30.28
CA CYS A 533 24.50 33.40 31.58
C CYS A 533 24.73 34.91 31.51
N ARG A 534 24.47 35.63 32.60
CA ARG A 534 24.75 37.08 32.71
C ARG A 534 26.12 37.32 33.36
N LEU A 535 26.57 38.58 33.35
CA LEU A 535 27.83 39.01 33.96
C LEU A 535 27.95 38.49 35.42
N GLY A 536 29.05 37.80 35.72
CA GLY A 536 29.31 37.19 37.03
C GLY A 536 28.97 35.69 37.12
N TYR A 537 28.50 35.07 36.04
CA TYR A 537 28.20 33.64 35.95
C TYR A 537 28.92 32.99 34.76
N GLU A 538 29.20 31.70 34.84
CA GLU A 538 29.73 30.89 33.74
C GLU A 538 28.82 29.74 33.33
N ARG A 539 29.00 29.30 32.09
CA ARG A 539 28.22 28.21 31.49
C ARG A 539 28.72 26.84 31.98
N GLY A 540 28.03 26.28 32.98
CA GLY A 540 28.16 24.88 33.41
C GLY A 540 27.31 23.90 32.58
N ASN A 541 27.18 22.65 33.05
CA ASN A 541 26.36 21.59 32.43
C ASN A 541 24.84 21.72 32.72
N GLU A 542 24.36 22.96 32.94
CA GLU A 542 23.05 23.36 33.48
C GLU A 542 22.91 23.07 35.00
N PRO A 543 22.77 24.09 35.87
CA PRO A 543 22.54 25.53 35.64
C PRO A 543 23.82 26.37 35.40
N CYS A 544 23.65 27.68 35.08
CA CYS A 544 24.76 28.66 35.07
C CYS A 544 25.32 28.78 36.50
N GLU A 545 26.63 28.70 36.66
CA GLU A 545 27.25 28.77 37.99
C GLU A 545 27.82 30.16 38.25
N PRO A 546 27.68 30.73 39.45
CA PRO A 546 28.29 32.00 39.78
C PRO A 546 29.81 31.87 39.77
N CYS A 547 30.51 32.90 39.30
CA CYS A 547 31.97 32.94 39.35
C CYS A 547 32.45 32.87 40.80
N THR A 548 33.46 32.03 41.02
CA THR A 548 34.11 31.88 42.32
C THR A 548 34.76 33.20 42.75
N ALA A 549 34.81 33.43 44.07
CA ALA A 549 35.42 34.63 44.64
C ALA A 549 36.88 34.76 44.19
N GLY A 550 37.23 35.90 43.56
CA GLY A 550 38.53 36.13 42.94
C GLY A 550 38.52 36.08 41.40
N SER A 551 37.38 35.69 40.81
CA SER A 551 37.18 35.63 39.37
C SER A 551 36.11 36.62 38.91
N VAL A 552 36.25 37.13 37.69
CA VAL A 552 35.22 37.94 37.02
C VAL A 552 34.73 37.21 35.77
N GLY A 553 33.41 37.21 35.56
CA GLY A 553 32.85 36.73 34.31
C GLY A 553 33.29 37.64 33.18
N VAL A 554 34.01 37.10 32.20
CA VAL A 554 34.44 37.83 31.01
C VAL A 554 33.58 37.40 29.83
N ARG A 555 33.03 38.36 29.09
CA ARG A 555 32.27 38.10 27.86
C ARG A 555 33.24 37.67 26.78
N MET A 556 33.12 36.43 26.32
CA MET A 556 33.73 36.01 25.06
C MET A 556 32.71 36.29 23.97
N GLY A 557 33.02 37.23 23.07
CA GLY A 557 32.18 37.58 21.92
C GLY A 557 33.02 37.60 20.66
N GLY A 558 32.69 36.69 19.73
CA GLY A 558 33.27 36.54 18.41
C GLY A 558 32.98 37.71 17.47
N ASP A 559 33.55 37.59 16.29
CA ASP A 559 33.65 38.58 15.20
C ASP A 559 32.31 38.93 14.51
N GLY A 560 31.24 39.22 15.25
CA GLY A 560 30.00 39.70 14.63
C GLY A 560 29.23 38.67 13.79
N SER A 561 29.58 37.39 13.86
CA SER A 561 28.71 36.28 13.47
C SER A 561 28.08 35.66 14.73
N GLU A 562 26.84 35.17 14.63
CA GLU A 562 25.94 34.64 15.68
C GLU A 562 26.49 33.44 16.51
N SER A 563 27.72 33.54 16.98
CA SER A 563 28.39 32.54 17.81
C SER A 563 28.22 32.91 19.29
N LEU A 564 27.25 32.25 19.92
CA LEU A 564 27.08 32.00 21.37
C LEU A 564 27.89 32.94 22.28
N GLU A 565 27.26 34.05 22.68
CA GLU A 565 27.76 34.89 23.76
C GLU A 565 27.90 34.05 25.03
N THR A 566 29.14 33.75 25.42
CA THR A 566 29.41 32.89 26.56
C THR A 566 30.27 33.67 27.55
N TRP A 567 29.79 33.70 28.79
CA TRP A 567 30.53 34.23 29.92
C TRP A 567 31.36 33.09 30.51
N THR A 568 32.65 33.34 30.70
CA THR A 568 33.56 32.40 31.36
C THR A 568 34.23 33.13 32.51
N CYS A 569 34.34 32.50 33.66
CA CYS A 569 35.04 33.10 34.79
C CYS A 569 36.54 33.12 34.49
N ARG A 570 37.18 34.28 34.67
CA ARG A 570 38.64 34.40 34.63
C ARG A 570 39.13 35.00 35.94
N ASP A 571 40.25 34.46 36.42
CA ASP A 571 40.93 35.00 37.60
C ASP A 571 41.29 36.48 37.39
N CYS A 572 41.12 37.30 38.43
CA CYS A 572 41.53 38.69 38.41
C CYS A 572 43.05 38.83 38.21
N LEU A 573 43.46 39.81 37.39
CA LEU A 573 44.88 40.10 37.15
C LEU A 573 45.62 40.40 38.48
N PRO A 574 46.92 40.04 38.60
CA PRO A 574 47.68 40.25 39.83
C PRO A 574 47.68 41.73 40.23
N GLY A 575 47.10 42.05 41.40
CA GLY A 575 47.05 43.41 41.96
C GLY A 575 45.66 44.04 42.08
N LEU A 576 44.61 43.42 41.56
CA LEU A 576 43.21 43.85 41.72
C LEU A 576 42.49 43.01 42.80
N ASN A 577 41.93 43.65 43.83
CA ASN A 577 41.10 42.98 44.83
C ASN A 577 39.62 43.02 44.40
N CYS A 578 39.14 41.91 43.86
CA CYS A 578 37.78 41.74 43.35
C CYS A 578 36.80 41.11 44.37
N SER A 579 37.11 41.14 45.67
CA SER A 579 36.34 40.43 46.71
C SER A 579 34.99 41.07 47.07
N LEU A 580 34.56 42.10 46.35
CA LEU A 580 33.28 42.80 46.52
C LEU A 580 32.59 42.95 45.16
N PRO A 581 31.29 42.66 45.02
CA PRO A 581 30.56 42.89 43.77
C PRO A 581 30.55 44.38 43.45
N VAL A 582 31.23 44.79 42.38
CA VAL A 582 31.27 46.19 41.95
C VAL A 582 30.02 46.47 41.11
N ASN A 583 28.97 46.96 41.74
CA ASN A 583 27.83 47.57 41.03
C ASN A 583 28.28 48.89 40.42
N TYR A 584 28.44 48.96 39.11
CA TYR A 584 28.62 50.23 38.39
C TYR A 584 27.29 50.67 37.78
N ASN A 585 26.95 51.95 37.96
CA ASN A 585 25.87 52.58 37.22
C ASN A 585 26.50 53.53 36.20
N ALA A 586 26.61 53.09 34.95
CA ALA A 586 27.21 53.89 33.87
C ALA A 586 26.09 54.59 33.09
N SER A 587 26.06 55.92 33.13
CA SER A 587 25.22 56.73 32.25
C SER A 587 26.08 57.24 31.10
N VAL A 588 25.75 56.88 29.86
CA VAL A 588 26.50 57.28 28.66
C VAL A 588 25.92 58.58 28.11
N LEU A 589 26.69 59.66 28.09
CA LEU A 589 26.45 60.83 27.24
C LEU A 589 27.51 60.88 26.12
N PRO A 590 27.20 61.49 24.96
CA PRO A 590 28.12 61.47 23.83
C PRO A 590 29.43 62.21 24.16
N SER A 591 30.55 61.52 23.98
CA SER A 591 31.92 62.03 23.97
C SER A 591 32.66 62.22 25.32
N PHE A 592 32.07 61.90 26.47
CA PHE A 592 32.80 61.72 27.73
C PHE A 592 32.18 60.59 28.57
N PHE A 593 33.00 59.71 29.15
CA PHE A 593 32.57 58.77 30.19
C PHE A 593 32.97 59.33 31.55
N GLN A 594 32.02 59.43 32.48
CA GLN A 594 32.31 59.71 33.87
C GLN A 594 32.09 58.42 34.66
N LEU A 595 33.17 57.81 35.14
CA LEU A 595 33.10 56.61 35.99
C LEU A 595 33.16 57.06 37.45
N THR A 596 32.06 56.90 38.19
CA THR A 596 32.05 57.15 39.64
C THR A 596 32.10 55.81 40.37
N VAL A 597 33.22 55.52 41.02
CA VAL A 597 33.39 54.31 41.84
C VAL A 597 33.30 54.68 43.31
N GLN A 598 32.32 54.11 44.04
CA GLN A 598 32.30 54.17 45.50
C GLN A 598 33.03 52.97 46.06
N LEU A 599 34.16 53.21 46.74
CA LEU A 599 34.90 52.19 47.47
C LEU A 599 34.61 52.33 48.96
N GLN A 600 34.08 51.28 49.56
CA GLN A 600 33.84 51.19 51.01
C GLN A 600 34.90 50.29 51.63
N SER A 601 35.55 50.76 52.70
CA SER A 601 36.61 50.03 53.41
C SER A 601 36.08 49.52 54.76
N ASP A 602 36.26 48.23 55.02
CA ASP A 602 35.92 47.61 56.31
C ASP A 602 36.95 47.96 57.38
N GLY A 603 36.74 49.08 58.07
CA GLY A 603 37.53 49.46 59.23
C GLY A 603 37.00 50.70 59.92
N LEU A 604 36.54 50.56 61.17
CA LEU A 604 36.11 51.66 62.03
C LEU A 604 37.29 52.59 62.38
N SER A 605 37.57 53.56 61.51
CA SER A 605 37.76 54.98 61.86
C SER A 605 38.03 55.79 60.60
N HIS A 606 37.24 56.86 60.43
CA HIS A 606 37.23 57.84 59.34
C HIS A 606 36.54 57.40 58.04
N ASN A 607 35.28 57.82 57.90
CA ASN A 607 34.63 58.04 56.61
C ASN A 607 35.55 58.90 55.73
N ALA A 608 36.21 58.29 54.76
CA ALA A 608 36.81 58.99 53.64
C ALA A 608 36.17 58.46 52.37
N THR A 609 35.01 59.03 52.01
CA THR A 609 34.50 58.93 50.64
C THR A 609 35.54 59.61 49.75
N ARG A 610 36.24 58.84 48.91
CA ARG A 610 37.06 59.42 47.84
C ARG A 610 36.31 59.25 46.53
N GLU A 611 35.81 60.37 46.00
CA GLU A 611 35.50 60.45 44.59
C GLU A 611 36.82 60.39 43.82
N VAL A 612 36.94 59.40 42.94
CA VAL A 612 37.95 59.41 41.89
C VAL A 612 37.18 59.60 40.59
N THR A 613 37.32 60.78 40.01
CA THR A 613 36.83 61.10 38.67
C THR A 613 38.01 60.90 37.70
N THR A 614 37.84 60.06 36.69
CA THR A 614 38.72 60.04 35.51
C THR A 614 37.92 60.36 34.28
#